data_AF-A0A1B6KSI2-F1
#
_entry.id   AF-A0A1B6KSI2-F1
#
_cell.length_a   1.000
_cell.length_b   1.000
_cell.length_c   1.000
_cell.angle_alpha   90.00
_cell.angle_beta   90.00
_cell.angle_gamma   90.00
#
_symmetry.space_group_name_H-M   'P 1'
#
loop_
_entity.id
_entity.type
_entity.pdbx_description
1 polymer ?
#
loop_
_entity_poly.entity_id
_entity_poly.type
_entity_poly.pdbx_seq_one_letter_code
_entity_poly.pdbx_strand_id
1 'polypeptide(L)'
;GVKMNVTTYCLVFTIWVFTQLSGNDGQDLSENLQLFSGLEAILNYFRNSTDPLAQKILLTFETDCLYMSPPPLPEPTDSSRKAFIVVEGNHRPSRDTIGMKVARMLDGRYLNNPAPCLIRYLQQLPAGSFLRRAYYVLSLYASDFNTRVQY
;
A
#
# COMPACT_ATOMS: atom_id res chain seq x y z
N GLY A 1 47.67 32.42 25.00
CA GLY A 1 46.38 31.81 25.36
C GLY A 1 46.09 30.68 24.40
N VAL A 2 46.04 29.44 24.90
CA VAL A 2 45.78 28.24 24.09
C VAL A 2 44.27 28.14 23.82
N LYS A 3 43.85 28.10 22.56
CA LYS A 3 42.46 27.81 22.18
C LYS A 3 42.28 26.28 22.10
N MET A 4 41.53 25.72 23.04
CA MET A 4 41.05 24.34 22.98
C MET A 4 39.91 24.23 21.95
N ASN A 5 40.10 23.41 20.93
CA ASN A 5 38.99 22.93 20.10
C ASN A 5 38.31 21.77 20.83
N VAL A 6 37.07 21.98 21.25
CA VAL A 6 36.22 20.91 21.79
C VAL A 6 35.41 20.33 20.64
N THR A 7 35.84 19.19 20.13
CA THR A 7 35.05 18.41 19.16
C THR A 7 34.03 17.58 19.94
N THR A 8 32.75 17.92 19.81
CA THR A 8 31.66 17.14 20.41
C THR A 8 31.32 15.98 19.48
N TYR A 9 31.48 14.74 19.96
CA TYR A 9 31.04 13.54 19.26
C TYR A 9 29.60 13.19 19.69
N CYS A 10 28.64 13.29 18.78
CA CYS A 10 27.31 12.73 18.99
C CYS A 10 27.34 11.22 18.72
N LEU A 11 27.30 10.42 19.79
CA LEU A 11 27.02 8.99 19.68
C LEU A 11 25.53 8.78 19.45
N VAL A 12 25.14 8.43 18.23
CA VAL A 12 23.78 7.96 17.93
C VAL A 12 23.71 6.49 18.30
N PHE A 13 23.14 6.19 19.48
CA PHE A 13 22.79 4.83 19.84
C PHE A 13 21.46 4.46 19.19
N THR A 14 21.48 3.52 18.24
CA THR A 14 20.27 2.85 17.77
C THR A 14 19.85 1.81 18.81
N ILE A 15 18.85 2.15 19.62
CA ILE A 15 18.21 1.18 20.52
C ILE A 15 17.33 0.26 19.65
N TRP A 16 17.80 -0.97 19.42
CA TRP A 16 16.95 -2.03 18.87
C TRP A 16 16.08 -2.58 19.99
N VAL A 17 14.83 -2.11 20.06
CA VAL A 17 13.82 -2.73 20.93
C VAL A 17 13.37 -4.02 20.25
N PHE A 18 13.95 -5.15 20.65
CA PHE A 18 13.41 -6.47 20.32
C PHE A 18 12.22 -6.75 21.25
N THR A 19 11.01 -6.40 20.82
CA THR A 19 9.79 -6.99 21.40
C THR A 19 9.72 -8.45 20.99
N GLN A 20 9.78 -9.37 21.97
CA GLN A 20 9.48 -10.78 21.73
C GLN A 20 8.02 -10.91 21.27
N LEU A 21 7.83 -11.22 19.98
CA LEU A 21 6.54 -11.57 19.42
C LEU A 21 6.16 -12.95 19.98
N SER A 22 4.94 -13.07 20.52
CA SER A 22 4.43 -14.35 20.98
C SER A 22 4.28 -15.31 19.78
N GLY A 23 4.35 -16.63 19.99
CA GLY A 23 4.34 -17.62 18.90
C GLY A 23 3.10 -17.57 18.00
N ASN A 24 1.99 -17.03 18.48
CA ASN A 24 0.77 -16.82 17.70
C ASN A 24 0.85 -15.54 16.83
N ASP A 25 1.49 -14.48 17.34
CA ASP A 25 1.73 -13.24 16.59
C ASP A 25 2.75 -13.45 15.46
N GLY A 26 3.69 -14.39 15.63
CA GLY A 26 4.68 -14.73 14.61
C GLY A 26 4.07 -15.44 13.39
N GLN A 27 3.06 -16.28 13.58
CA GLN A 27 2.33 -16.93 12.48
C GLN A 27 1.42 -15.94 11.74
N ASP A 28 0.66 -15.12 12.47
CA ASP A 28 -0.15 -14.05 11.87
C ASP A 28 0.74 -13.05 11.11
N LEU A 29 1.91 -12.68 11.65
CA LEU A 29 2.87 -11.82 10.95
C LEU A 29 3.41 -12.47 9.68
N SER A 30 3.75 -13.76 9.70
CA SER A 30 4.22 -14.50 8.53
C SER A 30 3.15 -14.59 7.44
N GLU A 31 1.90 -14.88 7.81
CA GLU A 31 0.77 -14.94 6.88
C GLU A 31 0.44 -13.56 6.30
N ASN A 32 0.46 -12.51 7.13
CA ASN A 32 0.32 -11.13 6.67
C ASN A 32 1.46 -10.75 5.70
N LEU A 33 2.72 -11.11 6.00
CA LEU A 33 3.86 -10.81 5.12
C LEU A 33 3.77 -11.53 3.77
N GLN A 34 3.28 -12.78 3.73
CA GLN A 34 3.09 -13.52 2.48
C GLN A 34 2.00 -12.92 1.60
N LEU A 35 0.90 -12.43 2.20
CA LEU A 35 -0.17 -11.74 1.47
C LEU A 35 0.35 -10.50 0.73
N PHE A 36 1.33 -9.80 1.28
CA PHE A 36 1.88 -8.56 0.70
C PHE A 36 3.09 -8.79 -0.21
N SER A 37 3.38 -10.03 -0.60
CA SER A 37 4.48 -10.36 -1.51
C SER A 37 4.23 -9.93 -2.96
N GLY A 38 2.96 -9.74 -3.34
CA GLY A 38 2.58 -9.22 -4.66
C GLY A 38 1.11 -9.43 -4.99
N LEU A 39 0.68 -8.93 -6.15
CA LEU A 39 -0.71 -9.01 -6.62
C LEU A 39 -1.24 -10.45 -6.61
N GLU A 40 -0.46 -11.41 -7.09
CA GLU A 40 -0.89 -12.80 -7.21
C GLU A 40 -1.19 -13.45 -5.85
N ALA A 41 -0.41 -13.13 -4.81
CA ALA A 41 -0.67 -13.63 -3.46
C ALA A 41 -2.02 -13.10 -2.92
N ILE A 42 -2.32 -11.83 -3.21
CA ILE A 42 -3.59 -11.20 -2.83
C ILE A 42 -4.75 -11.84 -3.62
N LEU A 43 -4.59 -11.99 -4.93
CA LEU A 43 -5.61 -12.64 -5.77
C LEU A 43 -5.88 -14.07 -5.29
N ASN A 44 -4.85 -14.83 -4.95
CA ASN A 44 -5.00 -16.19 -4.42
C ASN A 44 -5.73 -16.21 -3.07
N TYR A 45 -5.50 -15.23 -2.20
CA TYR A 45 -6.31 -15.08 -0.99
C TYR A 45 -7.80 -14.90 -1.32
N PHE A 46 -8.13 -14.01 -2.25
CA PHE A 46 -9.52 -13.77 -2.63
C PHE A 46 -10.15 -15.00 -3.32
N ARG A 47 -9.43 -15.66 -4.24
CA ARG A 47 -9.88 -16.86 -4.96
C ARG A 47 -10.20 -18.01 -4.01
N ASN A 48 -9.35 -18.21 -3.01
CA ASN A 48 -9.48 -19.31 -2.04
C ASN A 48 -10.41 -18.98 -0.87
N SER A 49 -10.94 -17.75 -0.79
CA SER A 49 -11.81 -17.34 0.31
C SER A 49 -13.21 -17.94 0.17
N THR A 50 -13.76 -18.47 1.27
CA THR A 50 -15.15 -18.92 1.36
C THR A 50 -16.14 -17.78 1.60
N ASP A 51 -15.65 -16.55 1.84
CA ASP A 51 -16.48 -15.38 2.08
C ASP A 51 -17.13 -14.88 0.76
N PRO A 52 -18.47 -14.84 0.66
CA PRO A 52 -19.16 -14.32 -0.53
C PRO A 52 -18.81 -12.86 -0.86
N LEU A 53 -18.47 -12.04 0.15
CA LEU A 53 -18.02 -10.66 -0.06
C LEU A 53 -16.65 -10.62 -0.73
N ALA A 54 -15.74 -11.52 -0.34
CA ALA A 54 -14.42 -11.63 -0.98
C ALA A 54 -14.56 -11.96 -2.47
N GLN A 55 -15.43 -12.91 -2.82
CA GLN A 55 -15.68 -13.29 -4.21
C GLN A 55 -16.30 -12.13 -5.02
N LYS A 56 -17.21 -11.34 -4.43
CA LYS A 56 -17.76 -10.13 -5.08
C LYS A 56 -16.70 -9.05 -5.31
N ILE A 57 -15.81 -8.84 -4.33
CA ILE A 57 -14.69 -7.91 -4.43
C ILE A 57 -13.76 -8.34 -5.57
N LEU A 58 -13.40 -9.63 -5.63
CA LEU A 58 -12.53 -10.19 -6.67
C LEU A 58 -13.14 -9.99 -8.05
N LEU A 59 -14.41 -10.38 -8.24
CA LEU A 59 -15.11 -10.21 -9.50
C LEU A 59 -15.08 -8.74 -9.94
N THR A 60 -15.40 -7.81 -9.02
CA THR A 60 -15.38 -6.37 -9.32
C THR A 60 -13.97 -5.88 -9.68
N PHE A 61 -12.95 -6.38 -9.02
CA PHE A 61 -11.57 -6.03 -9.33
C PHE A 61 -11.21 -6.46 -10.76
N GLU A 62 -11.55 -7.70 -11.13
CA GLU A 62 -11.23 -8.26 -12.44
C GLU A 62 -12.08 -7.65 -13.57
N THR A 63 -13.35 -7.30 -13.33
CA THR A 63 -14.26 -6.81 -14.38
C THR A 63 -14.35 -5.29 -14.47
N ASP A 64 -14.38 -4.60 -13.33
CA ASP A 64 -14.72 -3.18 -13.26
C ASP A 64 -13.47 -2.31 -13.02
N CYS A 65 -12.47 -2.82 -12.27
CA CYS A 65 -11.23 -2.09 -12.05
C CYS A 65 -10.21 -2.31 -13.18
N LEU A 66 -10.07 -3.55 -13.64
CA LEU A 66 -9.18 -3.95 -14.74
C LEU A 66 -9.96 -4.08 -16.06
N TYR A 67 -10.69 -3.03 -16.42
CA TYR A 67 -11.64 -3.03 -17.55
C TYR A 67 -10.99 -3.12 -18.94
N MET A 68 -9.67 -3.16 -19.03
CA MET A 68 -8.91 -3.36 -20.27
C MET A 68 -7.58 -4.06 -19.98
N SER A 69 -6.91 -4.53 -21.03
CA SER A 69 -5.53 -5.00 -20.91
C SER A 69 -4.61 -3.88 -20.40
N PRO A 70 -3.74 -4.14 -19.41
CA PRO A 70 -2.84 -3.12 -18.91
C PRO A 70 -1.94 -2.61 -20.04
N PRO A 71 -1.84 -1.28 -20.22
CA PRO A 71 -0.91 -0.74 -21.20
C PRO A 71 0.53 -1.14 -20.80
N PRO A 72 1.40 -1.36 -21.79
CA PRO A 72 2.79 -1.70 -21.52
C PRO A 72 3.43 -0.59 -20.68
N LEU A 73 4.28 -0.98 -19.73
CA LEU A 73 5.05 -0.02 -18.97
C LEU A 73 6.01 0.70 -19.91
N PRO A 74 6.05 2.05 -19.91
CA PRO A 74 7.07 2.78 -20.64
C PRO A 74 8.46 2.35 -20.17
N GLU A 75 9.43 2.37 -21.09
CA GLU A 75 10.81 2.03 -20.80
C GLU A 75 11.36 2.91 -19.65
N PRO A 76 12.33 2.42 -18.84
CA PRO A 76 12.86 3.20 -17.72
C PRO A 76 13.45 4.56 -18.09
N THR A 77 13.89 4.71 -19.35
CA THR A 77 14.43 5.96 -19.89
C THR A 77 13.36 6.91 -20.43
N ASP A 78 12.11 6.47 -20.52
CA ASP A 78 11.02 7.29 -21.02
C ASP A 78 10.55 8.30 -19.96
N SER A 79 10.64 9.59 -20.31
CA SER A 79 10.13 10.70 -19.51
C SER A 79 8.62 10.65 -19.23
N SER A 80 7.86 9.89 -20.02
CA SER A 80 6.42 9.67 -19.82
C SER A 80 6.15 8.74 -18.62
N ARG A 81 7.15 7.95 -18.18
CA ARG A 81 7.00 6.99 -17.08
C ARG A 81 6.78 7.71 -15.76
N LYS A 82 5.61 7.51 -15.16
CA LYS A 82 5.25 8.07 -13.85
C LYS A 82 5.44 7.03 -12.75
N ALA A 83 5.95 7.47 -11.60
CA ALA A 83 6.03 6.63 -10.41
C ALA A 83 4.67 6.55 -9.72
N PHE A 84 4.32 5.35 -9.25
CA PHE A 84 3.21 5.14 -8.33
C PHE A 84 3.76 5.05 -6.90
N ILE A 85 3.46 6.03 -6.06
CA ILE A 85 3.98 6.13 -4.69
C ILE A 85 2.85 5.86 -3.70
N VAL A 86 3.06 4.88 -2.82
CA VAL A 86 2.15 4.58 -1.72
C VAL A 86 2.71 5.16 -0.43
N VAL A 87 1.93 6.02 0.23
CA VAL A 87 2.27 6.57 1.56
C VAL A 87 1.56 5.72 2.61
N GLU A 88 2.31 5.02 3.45
CA GLU A 88 1.78 4.17 4.50
C GLU A 88 1.84 4.83 5.88
N GLY A 89 0.91 4.48 6.76
CA GLY A 89 0.86 5.02 8.13
C GLY A 89 -0.40 4.62 8.89
N ASN A 90 -0.29 4.55 10.22
CA ASN A 90 -1.36 4.16 11.13
C ASN A 90 -2.40 5.28 11.36
N HIS A 91 -2.01 6.55 11.23
CA HIS A 91 -2.88 7.70 11.43
C HIS A 91 -3.34 8.29 10.09
N ARG A 92 -4.60 8.01 9.71
CA ARG A 92 -5.17 8.40 8.41
C ARG A 92 -5.04 9.90 8.09
N PRO A 93 -5.44 10.85 8.96
CA PRO A 93 -5.31 12.28 8.64
C PRO A 93 -3.87 12.71 8.35
N SER A 94 -2.89 12.15 9.08
CA SER A 94 -1.47 12.44 8.83
C SER A 94 -1.02 11.88 7.49
N ARG A 95 -1.38 10.63 7.18
CA ARG A 95 -1.06 9.99 5.90
C ARG A 95 -1.64 10.76 4.72
N ASP A 96 -2.91 11.19 4.82
CA ASP A 96 -3.58 11.94 3.75
C ASP A 96 -2.91 13.32 3.58
N THR A 97 -2.54 14.00 4.68
CA THR A 97 -1.80 15.27 4.65
C THR A 97 -0.43 15.13 3.99
N ILE A 98 0.32 14.08 4.35
CA ILE A 98 1.64 13.79 3.77
C ILE A 98 1.48 13.44 2.29
N GLY A 99 0.54 12.57 1.94
CA GLY A 99 0.27 12.17 0.55
C GLY A 99 -0.09 13.36 -0.35
N MET A 100 -0.96 14.26 0.12
CA MET A 100 -1.28 15.49 -0.61
C MET A 100 -0.06 16.42 -0.76
N LYS A 101 0.78 16.52 0.27
CA LYS A 101 2.01 17.35 0.20
C LYS A 101 3.02 16.77 -0.79
N VAL A 102 3.25 15.46 -0.75
CA VAL A 102 4.15 14.75 -1.68
C VAL A 102 3.65 14.88 -3.12
N ALA A 103 2.35 14.69 -3.36
CA ALA A 103 1.77 14.89 -4.68
C ALA A 103 2.03 16.31 -5.21
N ARG A 104 1.79 17.35 -4.41
CA ARG A 104 2.07 18.75 -4.81
C ARG A 104 3.55 19.01 -5.09
N MET A 105 4.46 18.43 -4.30
CA MET A 105 5.91 18.61 -4.49
C MET A 105 6.42 17.97 -5.77
N LEU A 106 5.78 16.90 -6.23
CA LEU A 106 6.18 16.13 -7.41
C LEU A 106 5.34 16.44 -8.65
N ASP A 107 4.50 17.47 -8.60
CA ASP A 107 3.47 17.76 -9.62
C ASP A 107 2.63 16.50 -9.99
N GLY A 108 2.39 15.68 -8.97
CA GLY A 108 1.66 14.43 -9.06
C GLY A 108 0.20 14.57 -8.67
N ARG A 109 -0.54 13.47 -8.85
CA ARG A 109 -1.94 13.37 -8.46
C ARG A 109 -2.09 12.57 -7.17
N TYR A 110 -2.82 13.12 -6.20
CA TYR A 110 -3.24 12.38 -5.02
C TYR A 110 -4.43 11.46 -5.36
N LEU A 111 -4.35 10.19 -4.95
CA LEU A 111 -5.39 9.18 -5.15
C LEU A 111 -5.91 8.68 -3.79
N ASN A 112 -7.23 8.51 -3.69
CA ASN A 112 -7.86 7.96 -2.49
C ASN A 112 -7.70 6.44 -2.45
N ASN A 113 -7.53 5.89 -1.23
CA ASN A 113 -7.63 4.46 -0.97
C ASN A 113 -8.86 4.21 -0.04
N PRO A 114 -9.90 3.49 -0.49
CA PRO A 114 -9.91 2.59 -1.64
C PRO A 114 -10.21 3.24 -3.00
N ALA A 115 -9.87 2.54 -4.08
CA ALA A 115 -10.12 2.91 -5.46
C ALA A 115 -11.63 3.06 -5.73
N PRO A 116 -12.05 3.99 -6.59
CA PRO A 116 -13.47 4.25 -6.85
C PRO A 116 -14.29 3.00 -7.25
N CYS A 117 -13.72 2.09 -8.05
CA CYS A 117 -14.41 0.85 -8.47
C CYS A 117 -14.77 -0.08 -7.28
N LEU A 118 -14.03 0.03 -6.17
CA LEU A 118 -14.15 -0.84 -4.99
C LEU A 118 -14.85 -0.17 -3.79
N ILE A 119 -15.04 1.16 -3.79
CA ILE A 119 -15.51 1.94 -2.62
C ILE A 119 -16.81 1.40 -1.99
N ARG A 120 -17.69 0.80 -2.81
CA ARG A 120 -19.00 0.25 -2.40
C ARG A 120 -18.91 -0.86 -1.34
N TYR A 121 -17.77 -1.53 -1.22
CA TYR A 121 -17.57 -2.62 -0.26
C TYR A 121 -17.07 -2.15 1.10
N LEU A 122 -16.60 -0.91 1.23
CA LEU A 122 -15.92 -0.42 2.43
C LEU A 122 -16.76 -0.56 3.72
N GLN A 123 -18.06 -0.31 3.63
CA GLN A 123 -18.97 -0.38 4.78
C GLN A 123 -19.33 -1.81 5.18
N GLN A 124 -19.12 -2.78 4.29
CA GLN A 124 -19.43 -4.20 4.53
C GLN A 124 -18.23 -4.94 5.17
N LEU A 125 -17.05 -4.33 5.15
CA LEU A 125 -15.81 -4.94 5.62
C LEU A 125 -15.61 -4.74 7.14
N PRO A 126 -15.58 -5.81 7.94
CA PRO A 126 -15.35 -5.69 9.37
C PRO A 126 -14.02 -4.99 9.67
N ALA A 127 -14.04 -4.03 10.60
CA ALA A 127 -12.84 -3.29 11.00
C ALA A 127 -11.78 -4.25 11.56
N GLY A 128 -10.51 -4.03 11.19
CA GLY A 128 -9.40 -4.86 11.65
C GLY A 128 -9.30 -6.25 11.00
N SER A 129 -10.30 -6.69 10.23
CA SER A 129 -10.29 -8.01 9.60
C SER A 129 -9.21 -8.15 8.53
N PHE A 130 -8.72 -9.38 8.36
CA PHE A 130 -7.75 -9.71 7.32
C PHE A 130 -8.30 -9.42 5.91
N LEU A 131 -9.59 -9.70 5.66
CA LEU A 131 -10.26 -9.35 4.41
C LEU A 131 -10.20 -7.84 4.12
N ARG A 132 -10.40 -7.02 5.15
CA ARG A 132 -10.31 -5.56 5.01
C ARG A 132 -8.88 -5.10 4.69
N ARG A 133 -7.85 -5.74 5.26
CA ARG A 133 -6.44 -5.47 4.92
C ARG A 133 -6.16 -5.87 3.47
N ALA A 134 -6.51 -7.09 3.07
CA ALA A 134 -6.36 -7.57 1.70
C ALA A 134 -7.09 -6.67 0.68
N TYR A 135 -8.30 -6.21 1.02
CA TYR A 135 -9.08 -5.28 0.21
C TYR A 135 -8.35 -3.94 -0.02
N TYR A 136 -7.75 -3.35 1.03
CA TYR A 136 -7.02 -2.10 0.88
C TYR A 136 -5.79 -2.25 -0.01
N VAL A 137 -5.10 -3.40 0.04
CA VAL A 137 -3.93 -3.63 -0.82
C VAL A 137 -4.35 -3.96 -2.25
N LEU A 138 -5.38 -4.78 -2.45
CA LEU A 138 -5.97 -5.01 -3.78
C LEU A 138 -6.37 -3.70 -4.46
N SER A 139 -6.94 -2.78 -3.67
CA SER A 139 -7.30 -1.43 -4.11
C SER A 139 -6.11 -0.56 -4.55
N LEU A 140 -4.91 -0.77 -3.99
CA LEU A 140 -3.69 -0.10 -4.47
C LEU A 140 -3.35 -0.55 -5.90
N TYR A 141 -3.47 -1.85 -6.20
CA TYR A 141 -3.25 -2.36 -7.56
C TYR A 141 -4.29 -1.83 -8.56
N ALA A 142 -5.55 -1.67 -8.15
CA ALA A 142 -6.57 -1.02 -8.98
C ALA A 142 -6.23 0.46 -9.24
N SER A 143 -5.67 1.14 -8.25
CA SER A 143 -5.26 2.54 -8.38
C SER A 143 -4.05 2.69 -9.30
N ASP A 144 -3.03 1.85 -9.13
CA ASP A 144 -1.84 1.77 -10.00
C ASP A 144 -2.25 1.52 -11.46
N PHE A 145 -3.09 0.53 -11.72
CA PHE A 145 -3.64 0.28 -13.06
C PHE A 145 -4.27 1.54 -13.66
N ASN A 146 -5.14 2.23 -12.92
CA ASN A 146 -5.77 3.46 -13.39
C ASN A 146 -4.75 4.57 -13.72
N THR A 147 -3.61 4.65 -13.02
CA THR A 147 -2.57 5.63 -13.37
C THR A 147 -1.89 5.34 -14.69
N ARG A 148 -1.84 4.08 -15.11
CA ARG A 148 -1.23 3.66 -16.38
C ARG A 148 -2.15 3.86 -17.57
N VAL A 149 -3.46 3.87 -17.34
CA VAL A 149 -4.47 4.01 -18.41
C VAL A 149 -4.83 5.48 -18.71
N GLN A 150 -4.68 6.39 -17.75
CA GLN A 150 -5.04 7.81 -17.92
C GLN A 150 -4.00 8.63 -18.71
N TYR A 151 -3.40 8.03 -19.74
CA TYR A 151 -2.52 8.71 -20.71
C TYR A 151 -3.28 9.10 -21.97
#